data_AF-M8DAZ7-F1
#
_entry.id   AF-M8DAZ7-F1
#
_cell.length_a   1.000
_cell.length_b   1.000
_cell.length_c   1.000
_cell.angle_alpha   90.00
_cell.angle_beta   90.00
_cell.angle_gamma   90.00
#
_symmetry.space_group_name_H-M   'P 1'
#
loop_
_entity.id
_entity.type
_entity.pdbx_description
1 polymer ?
#
loop_
_entity_poly.entity_id
_entity_poly.type
_entity_poly.pdbx_seq_one_letter_code
_entity_poly.pdbx_strand_id
1 'polypeptide(L)'
;MPGFDREKLIERLGVDEEDVVGLYYTSMAGSSESRIHNIKKAMRKINGEKIKPGEEFSYNKEVGNSNLAEDGWKEAHVIQNGQLTEGYGGGICQVSSTLFNAVMEAQLSIVERHSHSKTVGYVPVGQDATVAYGLLDFRFSNPYDYTLKIKAKTYDDTEVVIAILKK
;
A
#
# COMPACT_ATOMS: atom_id res chain seq x y z
N MET A 1 -8.03 17.50 5.85
CA MET A 1 -8.96 16.40 6.22
C MET A 1 -8.97 16.29 7.74
N PRO A 2 -10.12 16.38 8.42
CA PRO A 2 -10.17 16.22 9.88
C PRO A 2 -9.81 14.77 10.25
N GLY A 3 -8.88 14.59 11.19
CA GLY A 3 -8.58 13.28 11.80
C GLY A 3 -7.20 12.68 11.53
N PHE A 4 -6.31 13.34 10.79
CA PHE A 4 -4.91 12.90 10.67
C PHE A 4 -4.12 13.33 11.91
N ASP A 5 -4.15 12.49 12.94
CA ASP A 5 -3.28 12.62 14.11
C ASP A 5 -2.09 11.66 13.92
N ARG A 6 -0.98 12.23 13.41
CA ARG A 6 0.26 11.50 13.14
C ARG A 6 0.78 10.81 14.41
N GLU A 7 0.85 11.54 15.52
CA GLU A 7 1.38 11.05 16.80
C GLU A 7 0.56 9.84 17.25
N LYS A 8 -0.77 9.94 17.20
CA LYS A 8 -1.67 8.83 17.54
C LYS A 8 -1.50 7.62 16.62
N LEU A 9 -1.24 7.81 15.32
CA LEU A 9 -0.98 6.70 14.40
C LEU A 9 0.36 6.02 14.71
N ILE A 10 1.40 6.79 15.01
CA ILE A 10 2.72 6.28 15.41
C ILE A 10 2.60 5.46 16.70
N GLU A 11 1.90 5.98 17.71
CA GLU A 11 1.60 5.28 18.96
C GLU A 11 0.86 3.96 18.69
N ARG A 12 -0.21 3.98 17.90
CA ARG A 12 -0.98 2.77 17.54
C ARG A 12 -0.16 1.74 16.76
N LEU A 13 0.83 2.18 15.97
CA LEU A 13 1.74 1.30 15.24
C LEU A 13 2.78 0.65 16.16
N GLY A 14 3.05 1.27 17.32
CA GLY A 14 4.06 0.84 18.29
C GLY A 14 5.45 0.95 17.68
N VAL A 15 5.78 2.12 17.12
CA VAL A 15 7.08 2.44 16.53
C VAL A 15 7.61 3.74 17.12
N ASP A 16 8.92 3.87 17.18
CA ASP A 16 9.57 5.09 17.67
C ASP A 16 9.43 6.19 16.62
N GLU A 17 8.99 7.39 17.05
CA GLU A 17 8.73 8.51 16.14
C GLU A 17 9.96 8.92 15.34
N GLU A 18 11.15 8.87 15.98
CA GLU A 18 12.43 9.22 15.38
C GLU A 18 12.83 8.32 14.20
N ASP A 19 12.28 7.09 14.14
CA ASP A 19 12.52 6.18 13.04
C ASP A 19 11.56 6.43 11.86
N VAL A 20 10.45 7.16 12.05
CA VAL A 20 9.40 7.31 11.03
C VAL A 20 9.79 8.38 10.01
N VAL A 21 10.26 7.94 8.83
CA VAL A 21 10.61 8.83 7.72
C VAL A 21 9.45 9.07 6.75
N GLY A 22 8.40 8.23 6.79
CA GLY A 22 7.15 8.46 6.05
C GLY A 22 5.99 7.69 6.64
N LEU A 23 4.78 8.24 6.57
CA LEU A 23 3.57 7.65 7.17
C LEU A 23 2.33 8.12 6.41
N TYR A 24 1.60 7.17 5.85
CA TYR A 24 0.34 7.47 5.21
C TYR A 24 -0.77 6.51 5.63
N TYR A 25 -2.00 6.99 5.52
CA TYR A 25 -3.18 6.18 5.79
C TYR A 25 -4.26 6.40 4.74
N THR A 26 -5.10 5.39 4.55
CA THR A 26 -6.32 5.50 3.74
C THR A 26 -7.47 4.83 4.47
N SER A 27 -8.69 5.31 4.24
CA SER A 27 -9.90 4.67 4.76
C SER A 27 -10.33 3.52 3.86
N MET A 28 -10.69 2.40 4.46
CA MET A 28 -11.41 1.29 3.84
C MET A 28 -12.79 1.08 4.48
N ALA A 29 -13.29 2.03 5.27
CA ALA A 29 -14.60 1.95 5.90
C ALA A 29 -15.72 1.73 4.86
N GLY A 30 -16.68 0.85 5.18
CA GLY A 30 -17.76 0.48 4.26
C GLY A 30 -17.36 -0.49 3.14
N SER A 31 -16.12 -0.99 3.14
CA SER A 31 -15.71 -2.04 2.20
C SER A 31 -16.42 -3.37 2.48
N SER A 32 -16.62 -4.17 1.43
CA SER A 32 -17.08 -5.56 1.58
C SER A 32 -16.05 -6.42 2.32
N GLU A 33 -16.51 -7.50 2.95
CA GLU A 33 -15.63 -8.44 3.66
C GLU A 33 -14.54 -9.02 2.76
N SER A 34 -14.86 -9.35 1.49
CA SER A 34 -13.87 -9.84 0.52
C SER A 34 -12.78 -8.82 0.23
N ARG A 35 -13.15 -7.54 0.07
CA ARG A 35 -12.20 -6.46 -0.16
C ARG A 35 -11.30 -6.24 1.06
N ILE A 36 -11.87 -6.23 2.27
CA ILE A 36 -11.12 -6.12 3.53
C ILE A 36 -10.14 -7.29 3.68
N HIS A 37 -10.58 -8.53 3.38
CA HIS A 37 -9.72 -9.72 3.40
C HIS A 37 -8.51 -9.57 2.48
N ASN A 38 -8.72 -9.13 1.24
CA ASN A 38 -7.66 -8.92 0.26
C ASN A 38 -6.67 -7.82 0.71
N ILE A 39 -7.18 -6.70 1.20
CA ILE A 39 -6.35 -5.60 1.73
C ILE A 39 -5.48 -6.10 2.88
N LYS A 40 -6.07 -6.77 3.88
CA LYS A 40 -5.33 -7.35 5.00
C LYS A 40 -4.27 -8.34 4.53
N LYS A 41 -4.56 -9.16 3.52
CA LYS A 41 -3.61 -10.11 2.95
C LYS A 41 -2.43 -9.41 2.28
N ALA A 42 -2.67 -8.40 1.45
CA ALA A 42 -1.61 -7.60 0.84
C ALA A 42 -0.76 -6.88 1.89
N MET A 43 -1.40 -6.27 2.90
CA MET A 43 -0.72 -5.61 4.02
C MET A 43 0.21 -6.55 4.76
N ARG A 44 -0.22 -7.79 5.04
CA ARG A 44 0.64 -8.81 5.69
C ARG A 44 1.86 -9.18 4.84
N LYS A 45 1.73 -9.21 3.51
CA LYS A 45 2.82 -9.59 2.61
C LYS A 45 3.93 -8.56 2.54
N ILE A 46 3.59 -7.27 2.58
CA ILE A 46 4.60 -6.18 2.56
C ILE A 46 5.11 -5.80 3.96
N ASN A 47 4.36 -6.14 5.02
CA ASN A 47 4.71 -5.75 6.37
C ASN A 47 6.01 -6.43 6.82
N GLY A 48 6.99 -5.62 7.20
CA GLY A 48 8.27 -6.06 7.72
C GLY A 48 9.38 -6.13 6.69
N GLU A 49 9.08 -5.88 5.41
CA GLU A 49 10.05 -5.92 4.33
C GLU A 49 11.16 -4.90 4.56
N LYS A 50 12.41 -5.29 4.26
CA LYS A 50 13.59 -4.47 4.49
C LYS A 50 14.21 -4.10 3.16
N ILE A 51 14.45 -2.81 2.96
CA ILE A 51 15.02 -2.29 1.73
C ILE A 51 16.40 -1.73 2.05
N LYS A 52 17.45 -2.45 1.64
CA LYS A 52 18.84 -2.04 1.87
C LYS A 52 19.20 -0.79 1.06
N PRO A 53 20.29 -0.08 1.41
CA PRO A 53 20.84 0.99 0.58
C PRO A 53 20.97 0.58 -0.89
N GLY A 54 20.36 1.36 -1.79
CA GLY A 54 20.36 1.12 -3.24
C GLY A 54 19.46 -0.02 -3.72
N GLU A 55 18.78 -0.75 -2.84
CA GLU A 55 17.89 -1.85 -3.21
C GLU A 55 16.56 -1.33 -3.77
N GLU A 56 16.04 -2.02 -4.79
CA GLU A 56 14.71 -1.80 -5.34
C GLU A 56 13.67 -2.71 -4.67
N PHE A 57 12.56 -2.12 -4.25
CA PHE A 57 11.34 -2.83 -3.86
C PHE A 57 10.39 -2.95 -5.04
N SER A 58 9.72 -4.11 -5.16
CA SER A 58 8.64 -4.35 -6.12
C SER A 58 7.40 -4.84 -5.41
N TYR A 59 6.30 -4.09 -5.54
CA TYR A 59 5.04 -4.43 -4.88
C TYR A 59 4.49 -5.77 -5.37
N ASN A 60 4.46 -6.00 -6.68
CA ASN A 60 3.98 -7.27 -7.25
C ASN A 60 4.88 -8.45 -6.90
N LYS A 61 6.20 -8.25 -6.72
CA LYS A 61 7.12 -9.29 -6.27
C LYS A 61 6.76 -9.76 -4.86
N GLU A 62 6.49 -8.84 -3.94
CA GLU A 62 6.12 -9.18 -2.56
C GLU A 62 4.68 -9.68 -2.43
N VAL A 63 3.74 -9.03 -3.12
CA VAL A 63 2.32 -9.39 -3.03
C VAL A 63 2.00 -10.68 -3.79
N GLY A 64 2.67 -10.94 -4.92
CA GLY A 64 2.42 -12.06 -5.81
C GLY A 64 1.17 -11.87 -6.68
N ASN A 65 0.78 -12.93 -7.39
CA ASN A 65 -0.33 -12.88 -8.33
C ASN A 65 -1.68 -12.80 -7.59
N SER A 66 -2.27 -11.61 -7.55
CA SER A 66 -3.55 -11.37 -6.88
C SER A 66 -4.76 -11.95 -7.58
N ASN A 67 -4.58 -12.50 -8.79
CA ASN A 67 -5.67 -13.05 -9.61
C ASN A 67 -5.96 -14.53 -9.31
N LEU A 68 -5.18 -15.17 -8.43
CA LEU A 68 -5.28 -16.61 -8.15
C LEU A 68 -6.18 -16.90 -6.94
N ALA A 69 -7.28 -17.61 -7.18
CA ALA A 69 -8.20 -18.02 -6.13
C ALA A 69 -7.54 -19.00 -5.15
N GLU A 70 -6.67 -19.89 -5.65
CA GLU A 70 -5.94 -20.90 -4.87
C GLU A 70 -4.99 -20.28 -3.84
N ASP A 71 -4.49 -19.07 -4.10
CA ASP A 71 -3.69 -18.33 -3.13
C ASP A 71 -4.56 -17.74 -2.00
N GLY A 72 -5.89 -17.83 -2.09
CA GLY A 72 -6.84 -17.32 -1.12
C GLY A 72 -7.19 -15.85 -1.32
N TRP A 73 -7.03 -15.32 -2.54
CA TRP A 73 -7.62 -14.04 -2.93
C TRP A 73 -9.13 -14.22 -3.13
N LYS A 74 -9.92 -13.20 -2.77
CA LYS A 74 -11.38 -13.23 -2.92
C LYS A 74 -11.81 -12.27 -4.03
N GLU A 75 -12.95 -12.57 -4.66
CA GLU A 75 -13.60 -11.65 -5.60
C GLU A 75 -14.14 -10.43 -4.84
N ALA A 76 -13.81 -9.26 -5.38
CA ALA A 76 -14.36 -7.97 -5.00
C ALA A 76 -14.28 -7.01 -6.19
N HIS A 77 -14.97 -5.88 -6.11
CA HIS A 77 -14.87 -4.84 -7.11
C HIS A 77 -13.41 -4.44 -7.43
N VAL A 78 -13.07 -4.53 -8.72
CA VAL A 78 -11.81 -4.10 -9.36
C VAL A 78 -12.12 -3.11 -10.48
N ILE A 79 -11.15 -2.28 -10.83
CA ILE A 79 -11.22 -1.41 -12.01
C ILE A 79 -10.43 -2.08 -13.13
N GLN A 80 -11.11 -2.63 -14.13
CA GLN A 80 -10.50 -3.25 -15.30
C GLN A 80 -10.93 -2.50 -16.56
N ASN A 81 -9.96 -2.07 -17.38
CA ASN A 81 -10.22 -1.27 -18.58
C ASN A 81 -11.11 -0.04 -18.33
N GLY A 82 -10.96 0.57 -17.15
CA GLY A 82 -11.76 1.72 -16.72
C GLY A 82 -13.20 1.38 -16.31
N GLN A 83 -13.59 0.11 -16.22
CA GLN A 83 -14.91 -0.32 -15.75
C GLN A 83 -14.80 -0.97 -14.38
N LEU A 84 -15.81 -0.74 -13.53
CA LEU A 84 -15.95 -1.43 -12.26
C LEU A 84 -16.56 -2.82 -12.55
N THR A 85 -15.84 -3.87 -12.21
CA THR A 85 -16.26 -5.27 -12.39
C THR A 85 -15.85 -6.08 -11.17
N GLU A 86 -16.38 -7.30 -11.02
CA GLU A 86 -15.88 -8.25 -10.03
C GLU A 86 -14.58 -8.92 -10.52
N GLY A 87 -13.66 -9.14 -9.60
CA GLY A 87 -12.39 -9.82 -9.88
C GLY A 87 -11.60 -10.15 -8.60
N TYR A 88 -10.69 -11.10 -8.70
CA TYR A 88 -9.82 -11.47 -7.57
C TYR A 88 -8.86 -10.33 -7.21
N GLY A 89 -8.62 -10.18 -5.91
CA GLY A 89 -7.64 -9.20 -5.42
C GLY A 89 -8.16 -7.76 -5.36
N GLY A 90 -9.48 -7.53 -5.49
CA GLY A 90 -10.06 -6.21 -5.28
C GLY A 90 -9.62 -5.60 -3.94
N GLY A 91 -9.08 -4.37 -4.00
CA GLY A 91 -8.53 -3.65 -2.85
C GLY A 91 -7.00 -3.49 -2.83
N ILE A 92 -6.23 -4.30 -3.57
CA ILE A 92 -4.75 -4.21 -3.54
C ILE A 92 -4.20 -2.88 -4.04
N CYS A 93 -4.87 -2.22 -4.99
CA CYS A 93 -4.44 -0.90 -5.48
C CYS A 93 -4.55 0.20 -4.39
N GLN A 94 -5.42 0.02 -3.40
CA GLN A 94 -5.47 0.92 -2.24
C GLN A 94 -4.22 0.75 -1.38
N VAL A 95 -3.73 -0.47 -1.21
CA VAL A 95 -2.52 -0.75 -0.44
C VAL A 95 -1.29 -0.18 -1.16
N SER A 96 -1.15 -0.41 -2.47
CA SER A 96 -0.05 0.19 -3.25
C SER A 96 -0.11 1.71 -3.26
N SER A 97 -1.30 2.31 -3.35
CA SER A 97 -1.45 3.77 -3.25
C SER A 97 -1.12 4.31 -1.86
N THR A 98 -1.52 3.61 -0.80
CA THR A 98 -1.14 3.98 0.58
C THR A 98 0.38 3.92 0.75
N LEU A 99 1.01 2.85 0.24
CA LEU A 99 2.46 2.68 0.28
C LEU A 99 3.16 3.78 -0.53
N PHE A 100 2.67 4.09 -1.73
CA PHE A 100 3.20 5.16 -2.58
C PHE A 100 3.26 6.50 -1.84
N ASN A 101 2.20 6.89 -1.13
CA ASN A 101 2.22 8.16 -0.42
C ASN A 101 3.18 8.15 0.78
N ALA A 102 3.28 7.03 1.52
CA ALA A 102 4.28 6.91 2.59
C ALA A 102 5.71 6.95 2.03
N VAL A 103 5.94 6.36 0.86
CA VAL A 103 7.21 6.39 0.11
C VAL A 103 7.56 7.79 -0.39
N MET A 104 6.57 8.53 -0.87
CA MET A 104 6.73 9.93 -1.31
C MET A 104 7.08 10.84 -0.13
N GLU A 105 6.42 10.68 1.01
CA GLU A 105 6.76 11.42 2.22
C GLU A 105 8.18 11.10 2.70
N ALA A 106 8.58 9.83 2.61
CA ALA A 106 9.94 9.38 2.89
C ALA A 106 10.98 9.74 1.81
N GLN A 107 10.58 10.49 0.77
CA GLN A 107 11.46 10.96 -0.31
C GLN A 107 12.30 9.85 -0.97
N LEU A 108 11.74 8.65 -1.10
CA LEU A 108 12.42 7.56 -1.81
C LEU A 108 12.35 7.75 -3.32
N SER A 109 13.24 7.08 -4.04
CA SER A 109 13.29 7.20 -5.50
C SER A 109 12.24 6.31 -6.16
N ILE A 110 11.26 6.91 -6.84
CA ILE A 110 10.25 6.15 -7.58
C ILE A 110 10.87 5.59 -8.87
N VAL A 111 10.81 4.27 -9.01
CA VAL A 111 11.32 3.53 -10.19
C VAL A 111 10.19 3.29 -11.19
N GLU A 112 9.01 2.91 -10.70
CA GLU A 112 7.82 2.69 -11.51
C GLU A 112 6.57 3.07 -10.73
N ARG A 113 5.68 3.84 -11.37
CA ARG A 113 4.36 4.16 -10.84
C ARG A 113 3.41 4.48 -11.98
N HIS A 114 2.23 3.86 -11.94
CA HIS A 114 1.13 4.11 -12.87
C HIS A 114 -0.08 4.66 -12.12
N SER A 115 -0.85 5.53 -12.78
CA SER A 115 -2.12 6.04 -12.23
C SER A 115 -3.30 5.29 -12.85
N HIS A 116 -4.41 5.22 -12.13
CA HIS A 116 -5.66 4.69 -12.64
C HIS A 116 -6.16 5.61 -13.76
N SER A 117 -6.88 5.04 -14.72
CA SER A 117 -7.57 5.83 -15.77
C SER A 117 -8.75 6.65 -15.23
N LYS A 118 -9.17 6.39 -13.99
CA LYS A 118 -10.26 7.08 -13.29
C LYS A 118 -9.84 7.42 -11.87
N THR A 119 -10.40 8.49 -11.33
CA THR A 119 -10.18 8.88 -9.94
C THR A 119 -10.67 7.81 -8.98
N VAL A 120 -9.90 7.56 -7.92
CA VAL A 120 -10.24 6.62 -6.84
C VAL A 120 -10.65 7.38 -5.58
N GLY A 121 -11.55 6.81 -4.78
CA GLY A 121 -12.12 7.49 -3.61
C GLY A 121 -11.26 7.47 -2.33
N TYR A 122 -10.16 6.70 -2.32
CA TYR A 122 -9.36 6.47 -1.11
C TYR A 122 -8.08 7.32 -1.03
N VAL A 123 -7.70 8.03 -2.10
CA VAL A 123 -6.59 9.00 -2.13
C VAL A 123 -6.94 10.20 -3.03
N PRO A 124 -6.35 11.39 -2.79
CA PRO A 124 -6.46 12.53 -3.71
C PRO A 124 -5.98 12.22 -5.14
N VAL A 125 -6.40 13.04 -6.10
CA VAL A 125 -5.95 12.93 -7.50
C VAL A 125 -4.42 13.06 -7.58
N GLY A 126 -3.79 12.16 -8.32
CA GLY A 126 -2.33 12.12 -8.48
C GLY A 126 -1.59 11.40 -7.34
N GLN A 127 -2.30 10.89 -6.33
CA GLN A 127 -1.73 10.13 -5.20
C GLN A 127 -1.95 8.63 -5.30
N ASP A 128 -2.37 8.11 -6.45
CA ASP A 128 -2.69 6.70 -6.64
C ASP A 128 -1.58 5.93 -7.38
N ALA A 129 -1.38 4.67 -7.00
CA ALA A 129 -0.45 3.75 -7.65
C ALA A 129 -1.20 2.48 -8.04
N THR A 130 -1.50 2.33 -9.33
CA THR A 130 -2.18 1.15 -9.88
C THR A 130 -1.19 0.02 -10.06
N VAL A 131 -1.63 -1.21 -9.75
CA VAL A 131 -0.86 -2.43 -9.97
C VAL A 131 -1.70 -3.48 -10.69
N ALA A 132 -1.07 -4.26 -11.55
CA ALA A 132 -1.64 -5.40 -12.24
C ALA A 132 -0.51 -6.41 -12.44
N TYR A 133 -0.61 -7.58 -11.82
CA TYR A 133 0.45 -8.57 -11.85
C TYR A 133 0.87 -8.93 -13.27
N GLY A 134 2.18 -8.84 -13.57
CA GLY A 134 2.76 -9.08 -14.89
C GLY A 134 2.64 -7.93 -15.90
N LEU A 135 1.97 -6.82 -15.55
CA LEU A 135 1.75 -5.68 -16.46
C LEU A 135 2.14 -4.33 -15.85
N LEU A 136 1.63 -3.99 -14.66
CA LEU A 136 1.84 -2.70 -13.99
C LEU A 136 2.33 -2.96 -12.58
N ASP A 137 3.43 -2.34 -12.18
CA ASP A 137 3.96 -2.48 -10.83
C ASP A 137 4.13 -1.11 -10.15
N PHE A 138 4.23 -1.15 -8.82
CA PHE A 138 4.74 -0.03 -8.04
C PHE A 138 6.12 -0.40 -7.51
N ARG A 139 7.15 0.32 -8.00
CA ARG A 139 8.55 0.07 -7.66
C ARG A 139 9.23 1.36 -7.19
N PHE A 140 10.09 1.23 -6.20
CA PHE A 140 10.89 2.32 -5.67
C PHE A 140 12.21 1.78 -5.13
N SER A 141 13.23 2.64 -5.02
CA SER A 141 14.52 2.29 -4.45
C SER A 141 14.85 3.14 -3.23
N ASN A 142 15.65 2.56 -2.33
CA ASN A 142 16.15 3.26 -1.16
C ASN A 142 17.40 4.10 -1.54
N PRO A 143 17.32 5.44 -1.56
CA PRO A 143 18.44 6.30 -1.92
C PRO A 143 19.41 6.56 -0.75
N TYR A 144 19.10 6.08 0.45
CA TYR A 144 19.85 6.34 1.66
C TYR A 144 20.93 5.31 1.94
N ASP A 145 21.83 5.62 2.88
CA ASP A 145 22.92 4.77 3.35
C ASP A 145 22.55 3.85 4.53
N TYR A 146 21.28 3.89 4.97
CA TYR A 146 20.72 3.04 6.01
C TYR A 146 19.59 2.16 5.48
N THR A 147 19.22 1.11 6.23
CA THR A 147 18.16 0.19 5.82
C THR A 147 16.80 0.80 6.15
N LEU A 148 15.84 0.64 5.23
CA LEU A 148 14.45 0.98 5.49
C LEU A 148 13.64 -0.27 5.83
N LYS A 149 12.58 -0.11 6.60
CA LYS A 149 11.61 -1.17 6.89
C LYS A 149 10.19 -0.67 6.66
N ILE A 150 9.39 -1.46 5.95
CA ILE A 150 7.96 -1.21 5.80
C ILE A 150 7.24 -1.71 7.05
N LYS A 151 6.44 -0.86 7.68
CA LYS A 151 5.50 -1.22 8.75
C LYS A 151 4.09 -0.98 8.23
N ALA A 152 3.31 -2.05 8.09
CA ALA A 152 1.97 -1.98 7.53
C ALA A 152 0.96 -2.66 8.46
N LYS A 153 -0.09 -1.93 8.86
CA LYS A 153 -1.15 -2.44 9.74
C LYS A 153 -2.52 -1.92 9.32
N THR A 154 -3.55 -2.73 9.57
CA THR A 154 -4.94 -2.31 9.44
C THR A 154 -5.58 -2.18 10.82
N TYR A 155 -6.55 -1.29 10.97
CA TYR A 155 -7.31 -1.14 12.22
C TYR A 155 -8.80 -1.18 11.99
N ASP A 156 -9.50 -1.87 12.89
CA ASP A 156 -10.97 -1.90 13.01
C ASP A 156 -11.71 -2.09 11.69
N ASP A 157 -11.09 -2.79 10.75
CA ASP A 157 -11.55 -3.05 9.39
C ASP A 157 -11.92 -1.78 8.59
N THR A 158 -11.39 -0.64 9.01
CA THR A 158 -11.73 0.69 8.49
C THR A 158 -10.51 1.48 8.04
N GLU A 159 -9.31 1.14 8.50
CA GLU A 159 -8.10 1.91 8.21
C GLU A 159 -6.97 1.03 7.67
N VAL A 160 -6.24 1.57 6.70
CA VAL A 160 -4.97 1.04 6.17
C VAL A 160 -3.89 2.05 6.53
N VAL A 161 -2.87 1.64 7.29
CA VAL A 161 -1.80 2.52 7.76
C VAL A 161 -0.46 1.92 7.40
N ILE A 162 0.39 2.68 6.71
CA ILE A 162 1.72 2.27 6.29
C ILE A 162 2.75 3.33 6.71
N ALA A 163 3.80 2.90 7.39
CA ALA A 163 4.96 3.69 7.72
C ALA A 163 6.23 3.12 7.09
N ILE A 164 7.15 4.01 6.71
CA ILE A 164 8.51 3.71 6.32
C ILE A 164 9.41 4.08 7.50
N LEU A 165 10.15 3.10 7.99
CA LEU A 165 11.02 3.25 9.16
C LEU A 165 12.49 3.20 8.75
N LYS A 166 13.30 4.11 9.28
CA LYS A 166 14.76 4.02 9.27
C LYS A 166 15.22 2.96 10.28
N LYS A 167 16.21 2.14 9.92
CA LYS A 167 16.79 1.08 10.74
C LYS A 167 18.29 0.93 10.55
#